data_AF-A0A7J3FCK2-F1
#
_entry.id   AF-A0A7J3FCK2-F1
#
_cell.length_a   1.000
_cell.length_b   1.000
_cell.length_c   1.000
_cell.angle_alpha   90.00
_cell.angle_beta   90.00
_cell.angle_gamma   90.00
#
_symmetry.space_group_name_H-M   'P 1'
#
loop_
_entity.id
_entity.type
_entity.pdbx_description
1 polymer ?
#
loop_
_entity_poly.entity_id
_entity_poly.type
_entity_poly.pdbx_seq_one_letter_code
_entity_poly.pdbx_strand_id
1 'polypeptide(L)'
;TPRHPNYLRGGAGKEVLEGKARVLNARGEDVTENFIKGAFETLSLARRMGVRQAILKSGSPSCGVGWVEAPEGRIEGDGVTAALLRGEGLELKTEVGL
;
A
#
# COMPACT_ATOMS: atom_id res chain seq x y z
N THR A 1 -13.52 9.67 -5.87
CA THR A 1 -14.70 8.78 -5.85
C THR A 1 -14.84 8.18 -4.47
N PRO A 2 -16.02 8.24 -3.83
CA PRO A 2 -16.24 7.55 -2.55
C PRO A 2 -16.12 6.03 -2.74
N ARG A 3 -15.55 5.36 -1.75
CA ARG A 3 -15.48 3.91 -1.64
C ARG A 3 -15.49 3.51 -0.18
N HIS A 4 -15.86 2.26 0.09
CA HIS A 4 -15.74 1.71 1.45
C HIS A 4 -14.29 1.77 1.93
N PRO A 5 -14.07 1.96 3.24
CA PRO A 5 -12.75 1.76 3.84
C PRO A 5 -12.24 0.35 3.52
N ASN A 6 -10.93 0.26 3.26
CA ASN A 6 -10.25 -0.99 2.94
C ASN A 6 -9.15 -1.23 3.97
N TYR A 7 -8.96 -2.48 4.36
CA TYR A 7 -8.05 -2.86 5.43
C TYR A 7 -7.25 -4.09 5.04
N LEU A 8 -5.99 -4.11 5.45
CA LEU A 8 -5.11 -5.25 5.31
C LEU A 8 -5.47 -6.33 6.35
N ARG A 9 -5.42 -7.60 5.94
CA ARG A 9 -5.78 -8.78 6.74
C ARG A 9 -4.76 -9.89 6.53
N GLY A 10 -4.18 -10.39 7.63
CA GLY A 10 -3.17 -11.46 7.59
C GLY A 10 -1.74 -10.98 7.35
N GLY A 11 -1.48 -9.67 7.39
CA GLY A 11 -0.15 -9.08 7.18
C GLY A 11 -0.24 -7.67 6.62
N ALA A 12 0.91 -7.09 6.25
CA ALA A 12 1.01 -5.79 5.61
C ALA A 12 1.11 -5.95 4.08
N GLY A 13 1.48 -4.87 3.38
CA GLY A 13 1.57 -4.84 1.93
C GLY A 13 2.53 -5.86 1.34
N LYS A 14 3.63 -6.18 2.04
CA LYS A 14 4.57 -7.22 1.61
C LYS A 14 3.91 -8.59 1.56
N GLU A 15 3.20 -8.98 2.61
CA GLU A 15 2.51 -10.27 2.67
C GLU A 15 1.38 -10.37 1.64
N VAL A 16 0.76 -9.23 1.28
CA VAL A 16 -0.21 -9.19 0.17
C VAL A 16 0.46 -9.50 -1.16
N LEU A 17 1.61 -8.88 -1.45
CA LEU A 17 2.36 -9.12 -2.68
C LEU A 17 2.89 -10.57 -2.77
N GLU A 18 3.16 -11.20 -1.64
CA GLU A 18 3.54 -12.62 -1.54
C GLU A 18 2.33 -13.58 -1.58
N GLY A 19 1.10 -13.07 -1.66
CA GLY A 19 -0.13 -13.86 -1.70
C GLY A 19 -0.57 -14.45 -0.35
N LYS A 20 0.09 -14.06 0.75
CA LYS A 20 -0.13 -14.56 2.12
C LYS A 20 -1.16 -13.73 2.91
N ALA A 21 -1.40 -12.50 2.50
CA ALA A 21 -2.39 -11.60 3.08
C ALA A 21 -3.42 -11.16 2.03
N ARG A 22 -4.46 -10.45 2.48
CA ARG A 22 -5.53 -9.90 1.65
C ARG A 22 -5.83 -8.44 2.01
N VAL A 23 -6.46 -7.73 1.09
CA VAL A 23 -7.10 -6.44 1.34
C VAL A 23 -8.60 -6.65 1.27
N LEU A 24 -9.29 -6.48 2.40
CA LEU A 24 -10.75 -6.57 2.47
C LEU A 24 -11.34 -5.17 2.65
N ASN A 25 -12.49 -4.92 2.05
CA ASN A 25 -13.24 -3.72 2.39
C ASN A 25 -14.07 -3.88 3.67
N ALA A 26 -14.68 -2.80 4.15
CA ALA A 26 -15.49 -2.81 5.37
C ALA A 26 -16.72 -3.74 5.32
N ARG A 27 -17.09 -4.27 4.14
CA ARG A 27 -18.15 -5.28 3.96
C ARG A 27 -17.60 -6.72 3.88
N GLY A 28 -16.28 -6.89 4.00
CA GLY A 28 -15.60 -8.18 3.89
C GLY A 28 -15.34 -8.62 2.45
N GLU A 29 -15.57 -7.76 1.45
CA GLU A 29 -15.30 -8.09 0.05
C GLU A 29 -13.78 -8.06 -0.21
N ASP A 30 -13.24 -9.09 -0.84
CA ASP A 30 -11.83 -9.16 -1.22
C ASP A 30 -11.55 -8.24 -2.41
N VAL A 31 -10.74 -7.23 -2.18
CA VAL A 31 -10.34 -6.23 -3.19
C VAL A 31 -8.83 -6.25 -3.44
N THR A 32 -8.16 -7.34 -3.07
CA THR A 32 -6.71 -7.50 -3.13
C THR A 32 -6.15 -7.23 -4.53
N GLU A 33 -6.78 -7.79 -5.56
CA GLU A 33 -6.33 -7.63 -6.95
C GLU A 33 -6.31 -6.17 -7.40
N ASN A 34 -7.28 -5.36 -6.96
CA ASN A 34 -7.34 -3.94 -7.29
C ASN A 34 -6.14 -3.17 -6.70
N PHE A 35 -5.71 -3.53 -5.48
CA PHE A 35 -4.55 -2.92 -4.83
C PHE A 35 -3.25 -3.33 -5.50
N ILE A 36 -3.10 -4.63 -5.80
CA ILE A 36 -1.92 -5.15 -6.50
C ILE A 36 -1.81 -4.50 -7.88
N LYS A 37 -2.90 -4.44 -8.64
CA LYS A 37 -2.93 -3.78 -9.95
C LYS A 37 -2.53 -2.31 -9.86
N GLY A 38 -3.11 -1.55 -8.94
CA GLY A 38 -2.75 -0.14 -8.75
C GLY A 38 -1.29 0.08 -8.34
N ALA A 39 -0.72 -0.83 -7.53
CA ALA A 39 0.68 -0.79 -7.16
C ALA A 39 1.59 -0.98 -8.38
N PHE A 40 1.31 -1.98 -9.22
CA PHE A 40 2.08 -2.23 -10.45
C PHE A 40 1.93 -1.12 -11.49
N GLU A 41 0.74 -0.54 -11.64
CA GLU A 41 0.53 0.64 -12.50
C GLU A 41 1.37 1.83 -12.02
N THR A 42 1.40 2.08 -10.71
CA THR A 42 2.23 3.11 -10.09
C THR A 42 3.71 2.87 -10.34
N LEU A 43 4.19 1.64 -10.14
CA LEU A 43 5.59 1.26 -10.43
C LEU A 43 5.93 1.45 -11.91
N SER A 44 5.03 1.07 -12.82
CA SER A 44 5.23 1.24 -14.26
C SER A 44 5.41 2.72 -14.61
N LEU A 45 4.57 3.59 -14.05
CA LEU A 45 4.66 5.03 -14.23
C LEU A 45 5.98 5.58 -13.66
N ALA A 46 6.34 5.19 -12.44
CA ALA A 46 7.56 5.61 -11.78
C ALA A 46 8.81 5.25 -12.61
N ARG A 47 8.88 4.02 -13.14
CA ARG A 47 9.96 3.57 -14.02
C ARG A 47 10.02 4.38 -15.31
N ARG A 48 8.88 4.59 -15.98
CA ARG A 48 8.80 5.37 -17.23
C ARG A 48 9.27 6.82 -17.03
N MET A 49 9.03 7.38 -15.86
CA MET A 49 9.39 8.76 -15.52
C MET A 49 10.76 8.90 -14.84
N GLY A 50 11.48 7.80 -14.59
CA GLY A 50 12.77 7.83 -13.87
C GLY A 50 12.66 8.33 -12.43
N VAL A 51 11.52 8.09 -11.78
CA VAL A 51 11.27 8.51 -10.39
C VAL A 51 12.13 7.71 -9.44
N ARG A 52 12.79 8.41 -8.51
CA ARG A 52 13.64 7.81 -7.45
C ARG A 52 13.06 7.96 -6.04
N GLN A 53 12.11 8.87 -5.87
CA GLN A 53 11.48 9.15 -4.58
C GLN A 53 9.97 9.35 -4.77
N ALA A 54 9.18 8.81 -3.84
CA ALA A 54 7.73 8.98 -3.81
C ALA A 54 7.26 9.51 -2.45
N ILE A 55 6.37 10.50 -2.47
CA ILE A 55 5.68 11.01 -1.29
C ILE A 55 4.30 10.36 -1.25
N LEU A 56 4.03 9.63 -0.17
CA LEU A 56 2.87 8.75 -0.05
C LEU A 56 2.05 9.08 1.20
N LYS A 57 0.72 8.93 1.10
CA LYS A 57 -0.21 9.20 2.21
C LYS A 57 0.03 8.23 3.37
N SER A 58 0.37 8.77 4.53
CA SER A 58 0.56 8.02 5.78
C SER A 58 -0.69 7.23 6.20
N GLY A 59 -0.49 6.03 6.74
CA GLY A 59 -1.54 5.14 7.27
C GLY A 59 -2.42 4.42 6.25
N SER A 60 -2.28 4.72 4.95
CA SER A 60 -3.15 4.12 3.92
C SER A 60 -2.85 2.63 3.69
N PRO A 61 -3.86 1.75 3.50
CA PRO A 61 -3.63 0.34 3.13
C PRO A 61 -2.86 0.16 1.82
N SER A 62 -2.84 1.18 0.95
CA SER A 62 -2.03 1.18 -0.28
C SER A 62 -0.71 1.91 -0.09
N CYS A 63 -0.74 3.09 0.54
CA CYS A 63 0.35 4.06 0.48
C CYS A 63 1.10 4.24 1.82
N GLY A 64 0.62 3.64 2.90
CA GLY A 64 1.22 3.78 4.23
C GLY A 64 2.68 3.34 4.21
N VAL A 65 3.54 4.08 4.92
CA VAL A 65 4.98 3.83 4.98
C VAL A 65 5.35 3.55 6.43
N GLY A 66 5.84 2.36 6.71
CA GLY A 66 6.18 1.88 8.05
C GLY A 66 4.99 1.41 8.88
N TRP A 67 3.78 1.92 8.63
CA TRP A 67 2.55 1.43 9.24
C TRP A 67 1.33 1.70 8.36
N VAL A 68 0.26 0.93 8.62
CA VAL A 68 -1.06 1.09 7.99
C VAL A 68 -2.17 1.05 9.04
N GLU A 69 -3.25 1.78 8.78
CA GLU A 69 -4.43 1.82 9.63
C GLU A 69 -5.32 0.59 9.40
N ALA A 70 -5.80 0.02 10.50
CA ALA A 70 -6.71 -1.11 10.55
C ALA A 70 -7.82 -0.86 11.57
N PRO A 71 -8.97 -1.56 11.51
CA PRO A 71 -10.05 -1.38 12.47
C PRO A 71 -9.62 -1.69 13.91
N GLU A 72 -8.66 -2.59 14.07
CA GLU A 72 -8.12 -3.02 15.37
C GLU A 72 -6.93 -2.17 15.84
N GLY A 73 -6.55 -1.12 15.09
CA GLY A 73 -5.44 -0.22 15.42
C GLY A 73 -4.47 -0.04 14.25
N ARG A 74 -3.19 -0.31 14.48
CA ARG A 74 -2.15 -0.18 13.45
C ARG A 74 -1.51 -1.52 13.16
N ILE A 75 -1.21 -1.76 11.89
CA ILE A 75 -0.36 -2.87 11.46
C ILE A 75 0.98 -2.26 11.09
N GLU A 76 2.05 -2.77 11.72
CA GLU A 76 3.42 -2.41 11.35
C GLU A 76 3.76 -2.96 9.97
N GLY A 77 4.38 -2.12 9.14
CA GLY A 77 4.69 -2.41 7.75
C GLY A 77 4.03 -1.47 6.76
N ASP A 78 4.46 -1.57 5.51
CA ASP A 78 3.99 -0.70 4.43
C ASP A 78 2.62 -1.12 3.89
N GLY A 79 1.90 -0.19 3.26
CA GLY A 79 0.79 -0.49 2.36
C GLY A 79 1.26 -1.17 1.07
N VAL A 80 0.34 -1.71 0.28
CA VAL A 80 0.65 -2.54 -0.90
C VAL A 80 1.55 -1.81 -1.93
N THR A 81 1.22 -0.57 -2.27
CA THR A 81 2.02 0.25 -3.21
C THR A 81 3.37 0.62 -2.62
N ALA A 82 3.39 1.06 -1.36
CA ALA A 82 4.63 1.41 -0.68
C ALA A 82 5.59 0.21 -0.59
N ALA A 83 5.09 -0.98 -0.22
CA ALA A 83 5.88 -2.20 -0.16
C ALA A 83 6.53 -2.53 -1.52
N LEU A 84 5.76 -2.44 -2.61
CA LEU A 84 6.25 -2.71 -3.97
C LEU A 84 7.33 -1.69 -4.38
N LEU A 85 7.05 -0.39 -4.23
CA LEU A 85 8.00 0.66 -4.63
C LEU A 85 9.31 0.59 -3.82
N ARG A 86 9.22 0.28 -2.51
CA ARG A 86 10.39 0.08 -1.66
C ARG A 86 11.20 -1.15 -2.08
N GLY A 87 10.53 -2.26 -2.41
CA GLY A 87 11.20 -3.46 -2.92
C GLY A 87 11.95 -3.22 -4.25
N GLU A 88 11.50 -2.22 -5.01
CA GLU A 88 12.10 -1.77 -6.27
C GLU A 88 13.15 -0.66 -6.06
N GLY A 89 13.50 -0.33 -4.82
CA GLY A 89 14.58 0.60 -4.47
C GLY A 89 14.20 2.07 -4.50
N LEU A 90 12.92 2.44 -4.54
CA LEU A 90 12.50 3.83 -4.40
C LEU A 90 12.56 4.30 -2.95
N GLU A 91 13.02 5.53 -2.74
CA GLU A 91 12.95 6.19 -1.44
C GLU A 91 11.52 6.67 -1.16
N LEU A 92 10.97 6.34 0.00
CA LEU A 92 9.60 6.68 0.36
C LEU A 92 9.57 7.69 1.49
N LYS A 93 8.75 8.73 1.33
CA LYS A 93 8.43 9.73 2.36
C LYS A 93 6.93 9.82 2.57
N THR A 94 6.52 10.36 3.70
CA THR A 94 5.12 10.69 3.97
C THR A 94 4.95 12.18 4.19
N GLU A 95 3.71 12.66 4.14
CA GLU A 95 3.36 14.06 4.40
C GLU A 95 3.68 14.52 5.83
N VAL A 96 4.04 13.62 6.74
CA VAL A 96 4.36 13.92 8.15
C VAL A 96 5.85 14.24 8.35
N GLY A 97 6.70 13.93 7.36
CA GLY A 97 8.16 14.08 7.43
C GLY A 97 8.76 14.99 6.35
N LEU A 98 7.95 15.87 5.77
CA LEU A 98 8.40 16.98 4.91
C LEU A 98 8.59 18.24 5.76
#